data_AF-A0A7Y4ZF50-F1
#
_entry.id   AF-A0A7Y4ZF50-F1
#
_cell.length_a   1.000
_cell.length_b   1.000
_cell.length_c   1.000
_cell.angle_alpha   90.00
_cell.angle_beta   90.00
_cell.angle_gamma   90.00
#
_symmetry.space_group_name_H-M   'P 1'
#
loop_
_entity.id
_entity.type
_entity.pdbx_description
1 polymer ?
#
loop_
_entity_poly.entity_id
_entity_poly.type
_entity_poly.pdbx_seq_one_letter_code
_entity_poly.pdbx_strand_id
1 'polypeptide(L)'
;MADEKPQRRLLRLLRRRPKAKPARDSADQNSLWIAHERAVTSVREVGEATQRIASNLAKQRGAVDGIADRARAIASRSSELSQSLRRVHEVFERLAVLALNASLEGARQPEGVGQPLLLIGDEVRSHAARGTELARELESAFGDVTGELAQIGASVESTKDTSHEASSESARAGSAASNAERALQEVRESLRRTTGTDPETMRALAEAAEHARALVTSLGTLSGKVPEGLVASVLRPAVEPLLRLLAYESDEDDS
;
A
#
# COMPACT_ATOMS: atom_id res chain seq x y z
N MET A 1 62.63 -17.20 53.84
CA MET A 1 63.21 -16.44 52.71
C MET A 1 63.21 -17.39 51.51
N ALA A 2 62.46 -17.21 50.43
CA ALA A 2 62.14 -15.98 49.72
C ALA A 2 60.66 -15.94 49.28
N ASP A 3 60.15 -14.71 49.28
CA ASP A 3 58.80 -14.27 48.96
C ASP A 3 58.58 -14.31 47.43
N GLU A 4 57.83 -15.31 46.94
CA GLU A 4 57.45 -15.39 45.52
C GLU A 4 56.36 -14.35 45.22
N LYS A 5 56.79 -13.23 44.61
CA LYS A 5 55.94 -12.10 44.24
C LYS A 5 54.61 -12.52 43.58
N PRO A 6 53.46 -12.00 44.05
CA PRO A 6 52.11 -12.29 43.49
C PRO A 6 51.96 -11.88 42.01
N GLN A 7 52.83 -10.99 41.51
CA GLN A 7 52.87 -10.52 40.13
C GLN A 7 53.20 -11.64 39.12
N ARG A 8 53.91 -12.70 39.52
CA ARG A 8 54.25 -13.82 38.61
C ARG A 8 53.13 -14.85 38.48
N ARG A 9 52.19 -14.92 39.42
CA ARG A 9 50.96 -15.73 39.31
C ARG A 9 49.94 -15.08 38.37
N LEU A 10 49.83 -13.76 38.40
CA LEU A 10 48.91 -12.98 37.55
C LEU A 10 49.20 -13.17 36.04
N LEU A 11 50.48 -13.16 35.65
CA LEU A 11 50.92 -13.40 34.27
C LEU A 11 50.80 -14.87 33.83
N ARG A 12 50.84 -15.82 34.77
CA ARG A 12 50.62 -17.25 34.46
C ARG A 12 49.14 -17.58 34.27
N LEU A 13 48.24 -16.89 34.97
CA LEU A 13 46.79 -17.02 34.78
C LEU A 13 46.33 -16.43 33.44
N LEU A 14 46.94 -15.34 32.98
CA LEU A 14 46.75 -14.79 31.63
C LEU A 14 47.28 -15.70 30.50
N ARG A 15 48.14 -16.67 30.82
CA ARG A 15 48.78 -17.56 29.83
C ARG A 15 48.07 -18.91 29.70
N ARG A 16 47.18 -19.26 30.62
CA ARG A 16 46.25 -20.37 30.46
C ARG A 16 45.09 -19.88 29.61
N ARG A 17 45.31 -19.77 28.30
CA ARG A 17 44.23 -19.56 27.32
C ARG A 17 43.31 -20.80 27.36
N PRO A 18 42.08 -20.75 27.90
CA PRO A 18 41.05 -21.58 27.32
C PRO A 18 40.95 -21.18 25.84
N LYS A 19 40.78 -22.16 24.98
CA LYS A 19 40.68 -22.04 23.53
C LYS A 19 39.60 -20.99 23.22
N ALA A 20 40.00 -19.75 22.96
CA ALA A 20 39.08 -18.64 22.74
C ALA A 20 38.28 -18.90 21.46
N LYS A 21 37.05 -19.37 21.66
CA LYS A 21 35.94 -19.24 20.70
C LYS A 21 34.81 -18.46 21.40
N PRO A 22 34.84 -17.10 21.52
CA PRO A 22 33.63 -16.41 21.97
C PRO A 22 33.24 -15.16 21.16
N ALA A 23 34.12 -14.56 20.36
CA ALA A 23 33.84 -13.24 19.77
C ALA A 23 33.20 -13.26 18.37
N ARG A 24 33.25 -14.40 17.67
CA ARG A 24 32.51 -14.60 16.40
C ARG A 24 31.08 -15.05 16.67
N ASP A 25 30.89 -15.94 17.64
CA ASP A 25 29.58 -16.52 17.96
C ASP A 25 28.57 -15.46 18.45
N SER A 26 28.97 -14.54 19.35
CA SER A 26 28.07 -13.48 19.82
C SER A 26 27.73 -12.43 18.77
N ALA A 27 28.68 -12.06 17.91
CA ALA A 27 28.44 -11.14 16.80
C ALA A 27 27.52 -11.76 15.73
N ASP A 28 27.73 -13.04 15.42
CA ASP A 28 26.90 -13.80 14.49
C ASP A 28 25.48 -13.96 15.07
N GLN A 29 25.35 -14.28 16.36
CA GLN A 29 24.05 -14.37 17.05
C GLN A 29 23.31 -13.03 17.12
N ASN A 30 24.00 -11.91 17.39
CA ASN A 30 23.41 -10.57 17.34
C ASN A 30 22.89 -10.23 15.93
N SER A 31 23.63 -10.62 14.88
CA SER A 31 23.18 -10.42 13.50
C SER A 31 21.90 -11.19 13.17
N LEU A 32 21.73 -12.40 13.73
CA LEU A 32 20.51 -13.20 13.59
C LEU A 32 19.32 -12.55 14.28
N TRP A 33 19.50 -12.00 15.49
CA TRP A 33 18.46 -11.26 16.21
C TRP A 33 18.00 -10.01 15.46
N ILE A 34 18.95 -9.24 14.91
CA ILE A 34 18.65 -8.05 14.09
C ILE A 34 17.91 -8.45 12.80
N ALA A 35 18.33 -9.53 12.14
CA ALA A 35 17.64 -10.02 10.93
C ALA A 35 16.22 -10.50 11.25
N HIS A 36 16.04 -11.19 12.37
CA HIS A 36 14.73 -11.63 12.86
C HIS A 36 13.79 -10.45 13.15
N GLU A 37 14.25 -9.44 13.89
CA GLU A 37 13.43 -8.26 14.21
C GLU A 37 13.03 -7.50 12.94
N ARG A 38 13.96 -7.34 11.99
CA ARG A 38 13.64 -6.75 10.67
C ARG A 38 12.59 -7.57 9.92
N ALA A 39 12.68 -8.90 9.96
CA ALA A 39 11.68 -9.76 9.34
C ALA A 39 10.30 -9.63 10.00
N VAL A 40 10.24 -9.54 11.33
CA VAL A 40 8.98 -9.32 12.08
C VAL A 40 8.35 -7.99 11.70
N THR A 41 9.12 -6.91 11.71
CA THR A 41 8.63 -5.58 11.32
C THR A 41 8.14 -5.58 9.88
N SER A 42 8.90 -6.15 8.95
CA SER A 42 8.50 -6.24 7.54
C SER A 42 7.21 -7.04 7.34
N VAL A 43 7.04 -8.18 8.03
CA VAL A 43 5.81 -8.98 7.93
C VAL A 43 4.60 -8.23 8.49
N ARG A 44 4.77 -7.47 9.57
CA ARG A 44 3.71 -6.62 10.13
C ARG A 44 3.31 -5.50 9.18
N GLU A 45 4.29 -4.82 8.59
CA GLU A 45 4.05 -3.79 7.58
C GLU A 45 3.28 -4.35 6.37
N VAL A 46 3.62 -5.57 5.92
CA VAL A 46 2.86 -6.28 4.87
C VAL A 46 1.44 -6.58 5.33
N GLY A 47 1.24 -7.07 6.56
CA GLY A 47 -0.09 -7.29 7.14
C GLY A 47 -0.96 -6.02 7.14
N GLU A 48 -0.42 -4.91 7.63
CA GLU A 48 -1.11 -3.62 7.64
C GLU A 48 -1.37 -3.06 6.23
N ALA A 49 -0.42 -3.23 5.30
CA ALA A 49 -0.59 -2.86 3.91
C ALA A 49 -1.73 -3.65 3.25
N THR A 50 -1.78 -4.97 3.44
CA THR A 50 -2.85 -5.83 2.88
C THR A 50 -4.22 -5.47 3.44
N GLN A 51 -4.32 -5.15 4.73
CA GLN A 51 -5.58 -4.68 5.34
C GLN A 51 -6.04 -3.34 4.75
N ARG A 52 -5.11 -2.40 4.53
CA ARG A 52 -5.41 -1.12 3.86
C ARG A 52 -5.88 -1.33 2.42
N ILE A 53 -5.23 -2.22 1.67
CA ILE A 53 -5.65 -2.58 0.31
C ILE A 53 -7.06 -3.16 0.31
N ALA A 54 -7.36 -4.11 1.21
CA ALA A 54 -8.70 -4.70 1.32
C ALA A 54 -9.78 -3.65 1.62
N SER A 55 -9.52 -2.71 2.53
CA SER A 55 -10.42 -1.59 2.83
C SER A 55 -10.66 -0.68 1.62
N ASN A 56 -9.59 -0.35 0.89
CA ASN A 56 -9.68 0.47 -0.32
C ASN A 56 -10.46 -0.23 -1.45
N LEU A 57 -10.26 -1.54 -1.63
CA LEU A 57 -11.02 -2.34 -2.59
C LEU A 57 -12.51 -2.40 -2.25
N ALA A 58 -12.86 -2.48 -0.96
CA ALA A 58 -14.26 -2.42 -0.54
C ALA A 58 -14.91 -1.08 -0.88
N LYS A 59 -14.20 0.04 -0.65
CA LYS A 59 -14.67 1.38 -1.05
C LYS A 59 -14.80 1.52 -2.57
N GLN A 60 -13.82 0.98 -3.30
CA GLN A 60 -13.82 0.99 -4.76
C GLN A 60 -15.03 0.25 -5.33
N ARG A 61 -15.37 -0.93 -4.79
CA ARG A 61 -16.58 -1.66 -5.19
C ARG A 61 -17.84 -0.83 -5.01
N GLY A 62 -18.01 -0.17 -3.86
CA GLY A 62 -19.16 0.71 -3.63
C GLY A 62 -19.23 1.88 -4.61
N ALA A 63 -18.09 2.47 -4.97
CA ALA A 63 -18.02 3.52 -5.99
C ALA A 63 -18.39 2.99 -7.39
N VAL A 64 -17.90 1.81 -7.76
CA VAL A 64 -18.19 1.14 -9.04
C VAL A 64 -19.67 0.77 -9.15
N ASP A 65 -20.28 0.25 -8.09
CA ASP A 65 -21.72 -0.02 -8.05
C ASP A 65 -22.54 1.26 -8.22
N GLY A 66 -22.12 2.35 -7.57
CA GLY A 66 -22.74 3.66 -7.75
C GLY A 66 -22.64 4.20 -9.18
N ILE A 67 -21.53 3.95 -9.88
CA ILE A 67 -21.38 4.29 -11.31
C ILE A 67 -22.34 3.44 -12.15
N ALA A 68 -22.44 2.13 -11.87
CA ALA A 68 -23.32 1.21 -12.58
C ALA A 68 -24.79 1.61 -12.47
N ASP A 69 -25.23 1.98 -11.26
CA ASP A 69 -26.60 2.43 -11.00
C ASP A 69 -26.91 3.75 -11.72
N ARG A 70 -25.98 4.70 -11.69
CA ARG A 70 -26.12 5.97 -12.42
C ARG A 70 -26.17 5.75 -13.93
N ALA A 71 -25.31 4.90 -14.48
CA ALA A 71 -25.31 4.58 -15.91
C ALA A 71 -26.66 3.97 -16.33
N ARG A 72 -27.20 3.03 -15.55
CA ARG A 72 -28.54 2.45 -15.78
C ARG A 72 -29.65 3.51 -15.72
N ALA A 73 -29.61 4.41 -14.74
CA ALA A 73 -30.58 5.49 -14.62
C ALA A 73 -30.53 6.46 -15.82
N ILE A 74 -29.33 6.82 -16.30
CA ILE A 74 -29.18 7.66 -17.49
C ILE A 74 -29.69 6.92 -18.73
N ALA A 75 -29.38 5.63 -18.90
CA ALA A 75 -29.87 4.85 -20.03
C ALA A 75 -31.40 4.80 -20.10
N SER A 76 -32.07 4.61 -18.97
CA SER A 76 -33.55 4.66 -18.89
C SER A 76 -34.08 6.02 -19.33
N ARG A 77 -33.50 7.11 -18.81
CA ARG A 77 -33.90 8.49 -19.18
C ARG A 77 -33.65 8.79 -20.65
N SER A 78 -32.53 8.33 -21.21
CA SER A 78 -32.25 8.48 -22.64
C SER A 78 -33.31 7.76 -23.49
N SER A 79 -33.72 6.55 -23.11
CA SER A 79 -34.78 5.82 -23.80
C SER A 79 -36.14 6.54 -23.75
N GLU A 80 -36.51 7.10 -22.59
CA GLU A 80 -37.74 7.90 -22.43
C GLU A 80 -37.70 9.18 -23.29
N LEU A 81 -36.54 9.85 -23.35
CA LEU A 81 -36.33 11.02 -24.19
C LEU A 81 -36.41 10.67 -25.69
N SER A 82 -35.78 9.58 -26.13
CA SER A 82 -35.91 9.09 -27.51
C SER A 82 -37.35 8.73 -27.88
N GLN A 83 -38.16 8.20 -26.95
CA GLN A 83 -39.58 7.99 -27.21
C GLN A 83 -40.35 9.31 -27.34
N SER A 84 -40.02 10.30 -26.51
CA SER A 84 -40.64 11.62 -26.54
C SER A 84 -40.30 12.38 -27.84
N LEU A 85 -39.05 12.29 -28.30
CA LEU A 85 -38.61 12.88 -29.57
C LEU A 85 -39.31 12.28 -30.77
N ARG A 86 -39.52 10.95 -30.81
CA ARG A 86 -40.32 10.32 -31.87
C ARG A 86 -41.73 10.87 -31.96
N ARG A 87 -42.37 11.18 -30.83
CA ARG A 87 -43.70 11.82 -30.81
C ARG A 87 -43.65 13.26 -31.32
N VAL A 88 -42.60 14.01 -30.98
CA VAL A 88 -42.38 15.38 -31.47
C VAL A 88 -42.14 15.38 -32.98
N HIS A 89 -41.33 14.44 -33.48
CA HIS A 89 -41.10 14.20 -34.90
C HIS A 89 -42.43 13.95 -35.64
N GLU A 90 -43.27 13.05 -35.12
CA GLU A 90 -44.61 12.79 -35.68
C GLU A 90 -45.51 14.04 -35.68
N VAL A 91 -45.44 14.88 -34.63
CA VAL A 91 -46.18 16.15 -34.58
C VAL A 91 -45.71 17.11 -35.67
N PHE A 92 -44.41 17.22 -35.93
CA PHE A 92 -43.91 18.06 -37.03
C PHE A 92 -44.33 17.54 -38.40
N GLU A 93 -44.31 16.23 -38.63
CA GLU A 93 -44.82 15.65 -39.88
C GLU A 93 -46.31 15.95 -40.10
N ARG A 94 -47.14 15.81 -39.06
CA ARG A 94 -48.56 16.17 -39.10
C ARG A 94 -48.76 17.67 -39.35
N LEU A 95 -47.96 18.51 -38.72
CA LEU A 95 -48.01 19.97 -38.91
C LEU A 95 -47.66 20.35 -40.36
N ALA A 96 -46.67 19.68 -40.97
CA ALA A 96 -46.32 19.89 -42.38
C ALA A 96 -47.49 19.55 -43.32
N VAL A 97 -48.23 18.46 -43.04
CA VAL A 97 -49.42 18.08 -43.82
C VAL A 97 -50.56 19.08 -43.64
N LEU A 98 -50.81 19.53 -42.40
CA LEU A 98 -51.82 20.56 -42.12
C LEU A 98 -51.51 21.88 -42.84
N ALA A 99 -50.25 22.29 -42.81
CA ALA A 99 -49.77 23.48 -43.50
C ALA A 99 -49.93 23.37 -45.03
N LEU A 100 -49.62 22.20 -45.60
CA LEU A 100 -49.86 21.92 -47.02
C LEU A 100 -51.33 22.04 -47.39
N ASN A 101 -52.23 21.45 -46.59
CA ASN A 101 -53.67 21.53 -46.83
C ASN A 101 -54.16 22.99 -46.76
N ALA A 102 -53.65 23.78 -45.81
CA ALA A 102 -53.96 25.21 -45.71
C ALA A 102 -53.48 25.99 -46.93
N SER A 103 -52.25 25.75 -47.40
CA SER A 103 -51.73 26.37 -48.63
C SER A 103 -52.58 25.99 -49.84
N LEU A 104 -52.98 24.72 -49.99
CA LEU A 104 -53.84 24.28 -51.09
C LEU A 104 -55.22 24.96 -51.06
N GLU A 105 -55.80 25.12 -49.87
CA GLU A 105 -57.07 25.84 -49.72
C GLU A 105 -56.91 27.34 -50.00
N GLY A 106 -55.80 27.95 -49.60
CA GLY A 106 -55.46 29.34 -49.94
C GLY A 106 -55.34 29.54 -51.45
N ALA A 107 -54.75 28.58 -52.17
CA ALA A 107 -54.63 28.62 -53.62
C ALA A 107 -55.98 28.50 -54.37
N ARG A 108 -57.02 27.97 -53.71
CA ARG A 108 -58.37 27.84 -54.30
C ARG A 108 -59.19 29.12 -54.17
N GLN A 109 -58.80 30.04 -53.30
CA GLN A 109 -59.55 31.27 -53.06
C GLN A 109 -59.22 32.34 -54.12
N PRO A 110 -60.12 33.32 -54.34
CA PRO A 110 -59.86 34.45 -55.22
C PRO A 110 -58.63 35.27 -54.80
N GLU A 111 -58.00 35.95 -55.77
CA GLU A 111 -56.84 36.80 -55.53
C GLU A 111 -57.08 37.82 -54.40
N GLY A 112 -56.12 37.92 -53.49
CA GLY A 112 -56.17 38.81 -52.33
C GLY A 112 -56.72 38.19 -51.04
N VAL A 113 -57.61 37.20 -51.12
CA VAL A 113 -58.18 36.54 -49.91
C VAL A 113 -57.31 35.36 -49.46
N GLY A 114 -56.80 34.56 -50.40
CA GLY A 114 -55.99 33.36 -50.12
C GLY A 114 -54.50 33.62 -49.85
N GLN A 115 -53.97 34.80 -50.23
CA GLN A 115 -52.54 35.13 -50.17
C GLN A 115 -51.93 35.00 -48.76
N PRO A 116 -52.57 35.50 -47.68
CA PRO A 116 -52.01 35.35 -46.33
C PRO A 116 -51.96 33.89 -45.87
N LEU A 117 -52.95 33.08 -46.27
CA LEU A 117 -53.01 31.65 -45.91
C LEU A 117 -51.88 30.86 -46.59
N LEU A 118 -51.56 31.20 -47.85
CA LEU A 118 -50.42 30.65 -48.56
C LEU A 118 -49.10 30.94 -47.83
N LEU A 119 -48.86 32.21 -47.48
CA LEU A 119 -47.64 32.63 -46.77
C LEU A 119 -47.49 31.93 -45.41
N ILE A 120 -48.57 31.86 -44.63
CA ILE A 120 -48.57 31.17 -43.33
C ILE A 120 -48.31 29.67 -43.53
N GLY A 121 -48.96 29.03 -44.51
CA GLY A 121 -48.76 27.61 -44.79
C GLY A 121 -47.31 27.29 -45.21
N ASP A 122 -46.68 28.13 -46.03
CA ASP A 122 -45.27 27.96 -46.41
C ASP A 122 -44.32 28.14 -45.21
N GLU A 123 -44.54 29.15 -44.35
CA GLU A 123 -43.71 29.35 -43.16
C GLU A 123 -43.89 28.23 -42.14
N VAL A 124 -45.13 27.76 -41.89
CA VAL A 124 -45.39 26.62 -41.01
C VAL A 124 -44.76 25.34 -41.57
N ARG A 125 -44.81 25.10 -42.89
CA ARG A 125 -44.12 23.96 -43.52
C ARG A 125 -42.61 24.05 -43.35
N SER A 126 -42.04 25.24 -43.49
CA SER A 126 -40.62 25.52 -43.26
C SER A 126 -40.21 25.23 -41.81
N HIS A 127 -40.99 25.70 -40.83
CA HIS A 127 -40.76 25.39 -39.42
C HIS A 127 -40.92 23.91 -39.10
N ALA A 128 -41.92 23.25 -39.66
CA ALA A 128 -42.12 21.82 -39.47
C ALA A 128 -40.91 21.02 -39.99
N ALA A 129 -40.42 21.34 -41.20
CA ALA A 129 -39.23 20.69 -41.76
C ALA A 129 -37.98 20.89 -40.88
N ARG A 130 -37.73 22.12 -40.40
CA ARG A 130 -36.64 22.42 -39.45
C ARG A 130 -36.80 21.64 -38.14
N GLY A 131 -38.02 21.57 -37.60
CA GLY A 131 -38.32 20.83 -36.38
C GLY A 131 -38.08 19.33 -36.52
N THR A 132 -38.47 18.74 -37.64
CA THR A 132 -38.21 17.34 -37.97
C THR A 132 -36.71 17.04 -38.04
N GLU A 133 -35.92 17.93 -38.64
CA GLU A 133 -34.47 17.75 -38.73
C GLU A 133 -33.80 17.82 -37.36
N LEU A 134 -34.13 18.83 -36.55
CA LEU A 134 -33.63 18.94 -35.18
C LEU A 134 -34.01 17.72 -34.32
N ALA A 135 -35.21 17.18 -34.50
CA ALA A 135 -35.62 15.96 -33.80
C ALA A 135 -34.73 14.76 -34.17
N ARG A 136 -34.36 14.61 -35.45
CA ARG A 136 -33.44 13.54 -35.90
C ARG A 136 -32.03 13.71 -35.38
N GLU A 137 -31.50 14.93 -35.38
CA GLU A 137 -30.18 15.23 -34.81
C GLU A 137 -30.13 14.84 -33.32
N LEU A 138 -31.19 15.20 -32.57
CA LEU A 138 -31.30 14.83 -31.16
C LEU A 138 -31.43 13.32 -30.96
N GLU A 139 -32.20 12.63 -31.79
CA GLU A 139 -32.29 11.16 -31.75
C GLU A 139 -30.93 10.50 -31.97
N SER A 140 -30.13 10.98 -32.93
CA SER A 140 -28.77 10.50 -33.17
C SER A 140 -27.88 10.71 -31.93
N ALA A 141 -27.90 11.92 -31.35
CA ALA A 141 -27.11 12.25 -30.17
C ALA A 141 -27.48 11.36 -28.95
N PHE A 142 -28.77 11.05 -28.75
CA PHE A 142 -29.18 10.11 -27.71
C PHE A 142 -28.76 8.66 -28.01
N GLY A 143 -28.69 8.29 -29.29
CA GLY A 143 -28.10 7.03 -29.73
C GLY A 143 -26.64 6.90 -29.31
N ASP A 144 -25.85 7.95 -29.55
CA ASP A 144 -24.43 8.01 -29.15
C ASP A 144 -24.26 7.91 -27.63
N VAL A 145 -25.05 8.68 -26.86
CA VAL A 145 -25.06 8.60 -25.38
C VAL A 145 -25.38 7.19 -24.90
N THR A 146 -26.34 6.50 -25.53
CA THR A 146 -26.69 5.13 -25.17
C THR A 146 -25.54 4.16 -25.48
N GLY A 147 -24.84 4.36 -26.60
CA GLY A 147 -23.63 3.62 -26.94
C GLY A 147 -22.50 3.80 -25.93
N GLU A 148 -22.23 5.04 -25.52
CA GLU A 148 -21.23 5.35 -24.48
C GLU A 148 -21.60 4.72 -23.13
N LEU A 149 -22.88 4.74 -22.74
CA LEU A 149 -23.34 4.08 -21.52
C LEU A 149 -23.15 2.56 -21.54
N ALA A 150 -23.30 1.92 -22.71
CA ALA A 150 -23.00 0.50 -22.86
C ALA A 150 -21.50 0.22 -22.67
N GLN A 151 -20.62 1.07 -23.21
CA GLN A 151 -19.17 0.97 -23.01
C GLN A 151 -18.78 1.18 -21.53
N ILE A 152 -19.43 2.13 -20.85
CA ILE A 152 -19.27 2.34 -19.40
C ILE A 152 -19.69 1.07 -18.65
N GLY A 153 -20.82 0.45 -19.04
CA GLY A 153 -21.27 -0.82 -18.46
C GLY A 153 -20.23 -1.94 -18.57
N ALA A 154 -19.64 -2.12 -19.75
CA ALA A 154 -18.57 -3.10 -19.95
C ALA A 154 -17.31 -2.80 -19.13
N SER A 155 -16.93 -1.52 -19.05
CA SER A 155 -15.77 -1.07 -18.26
C SER A 155 -15.98 -1.28 -16.76
N VAL A 156 -17.21 -1.05 -16.28
CA VAL A 156 -17.64 -1.32 -14.90
C VAL A 156 -17.49 -2.81 -14.58
N GLU A 157 -17.94 -3.70 -15.46
CA GLU A 157 -17.85 -5.14 -15.24
C GLU A 157 -16.39 -5.62 -15.18
N SER A 158 -15.57 -5.18 -16.13
CA SER A 158 -14.13 -5.46 -16.11
C SER A 158 -13.44 -4.93 -14.83
N THR A 159 -13.87 -3.76 -14.34
CA THR A 159 -13.37 -3.20 -13.09
C THR A 159 -13.80 -4.04 -11.88
N LYS A 160 -15.00 -4.63 -11.91
CA LYS A 160 -15.48 -5.54 -10.84
C LYS A 160 -14.65 -6.82 -10.79
N ASP A 161 -14.38 -7.43 -11.95
CA ASP A 161 -13.57 -8.64 -12.05
C ASP A 161 -12.16 -8.42 -11.51
N THR A 162 -11.48 -7.37 -11.97
CA THR A 162 -10.14 -7.01 -11.48
C THR A 162 -10.14 -6.67 -9.98
N SER A 163 -11.18 -6.02 -9.47
CA SER A 163 -11.35 -5.76 -8.04
C SER A 163 -11.62 -7.03 -7.22
N HIS A 164 -12.23 -8.05 -7.83
CA HIS A 164 -12.44 -9.35 -7.19
C HIS A 164 -11.11 -10.12 -7.10
N GLU A 165 -10.34 -10.17 -8.19
CA GLU A 165 -9.02 -10.78 -8.23
C GLU A 165 -8.06 -10.14 -7.21
N ALA A 166 -7.96 -8.80 -7.21
CA ALA A 166 -7.11 -8.06 -6.27
C ALA A 166 -7.48 -8.31 -4.80
N SER A 167 -8.77 -8.51 -4.52
CA SER A 167 -9.25 -8.83 -3.18
C SER A 167 -8.91 -10.25 -2.76
N SER A 168 -9.00 -11.22 -3.69
CA SER A 168 -8.56 -12.59 -3.43
C SER A 168 -7.04 -12.62 -3.19
N GLU A 169 -6.27 -11.87 -3.97
CA GLU A 169 -4.81 -11.79 -3.80
C GLU A 169 -4.44 -11.14 -2.46
N SER A 170 -5.11 -10.04 -2.09
CA SER A 170 -4.93 -9.39 -0.78
C SER A 170 -5.24 -10.33 0.38
N ALA A 171 -6.30 -11.14 0.28
CA ALA A 171 -6.64 -12.13 1.31
C ALA A 171 -5.58 -13.24 1.44
N ARG A 172 -5.03 -13.71 0.31
CA ARG A 172 -3.91 -14.67 0.30
C ARG A 172 -2.65 -14.07 0.92
N ALA A 173 -2.30 -12.84 0.54
CA ALA A 173 -1.15 -12.12 1.09
C ALA A 173 -1.30 -11.88 2.61
N GLY A 174 -2.48 -11.48 3.08
CA GLY A 174 -2.75 -11.33 4.51
C GLY A 174 -2.64 -12.64 5.29
N SER A 175 -3.12 -13.75 4.71
CA SER A 175 -2.98 -15.10 5.31
C SER A 175 -1.52 -15.54 5.35
N ALA A 176 -0.76 -15.27 4.29
CA ALA A 176 0.67 -15.55 4.23
C ALA A 176 1.46 -14.73 5.26
N ALA A 177 1.14 -13.44 5.44
CA ALA A 177 1.73 -12.60 6.47
C ALA A 177 1.43 -13.12 7.88
N SER A 178 0.19 -13.53 8.17
CA SER A 178 -0.18 -14.14 9.46
C SER A 178 0.57 -15.45 9.73
N ASN A 179 0.73 -16.29 8.71
CA ASN A 179 1.53 -17.52 8.81
C ASN A 179 3.01 -17.20 9.08
N ALA A 180 3.57 -16.22 8.37
CA ALA A 180 4.95 -15.78 8.54
C ALA A 180 5.20 -15.19 9.94
N GLU A 181 4.25 -14.42 10.48
CA GLU A 181 4.36 -13.88 11.83
C GLU A 181 4.42 -15.01 12.88
N ARG A 182 3.56 -16.03 12.74
CA ARG A 182 3.61 -17.22 13.61
C ARG A 182 4.93 -17.97 13.49
N ALA A 183 5.41 -18.22 12.28
CA ALA A 183 6.69 -18.88 12.05
C ALA A 183 7.86 -18.07 12.65
N LEU A 184 7.83 -16.74 12.54
CA LEU A 184 8.83 -15.87 13.16
C LEU A 184 8.76 -15.94 14.69
N GLN A 185 7.57 -16.00 15.29
CA GLN A 185 7.44 -16.21 16.73
C GLN A 185 8.04 -17.54 17.20
N GLU A 186 7.88 -18.61 16.41
CA GLU A 186 8.52 -19.90 16.68
C GLU A 186 10.04 -19.83 16.54
N VAL A 187 10.55 -19.13 15.51
CA VAL A 187 11.99 -18.88 15.33
C VAL A 187 12.55 -18.10 16.51
N ARG A 188 11.85 -17.06 16.99
CA ARG A 188 12.24 -16.28 18.18
C ARG A 188 12.42 -17.17 19.40
N GLU A 189 11.45 -18.06 19.62
CA GLU A 189 11.47 -18.97 20.76
C GLU A 189 12.58 -20.03 20.62
N SER A 190 12.80 -20.56 19.42
CA SER A 190 13.92 -21.46 19.13
C SER A 190 15.26 -20.75 19.34
N LEU A 191 15.40 -19.50 18.87
CA LEU A 191 16.61 -18.71 19.00
C LEU A 191 16.93 -18.52 20.49
N ARG A 192 15.93 -18.12 21.30
CA ARG A 192 16.04 -18.01 22.76
C ARG A 192 16.48 -19.32 23.43
N ARG A 193 15.93 -20.47 23.02
CA ARG A 193 16.35 -21.79 23.56
C ARG A 193 17.78 -22.16 23.17
N THR A 194 18.21 -21.84 21.94
CA THR A 194 19.53 -22.21 21.44
C THR A 194 20.65 -21.29 21.91
N THR A 195 20.39 -19.98 22.04
CA THR A 195 21.39 -19.00 22.46
C THR A 195 21.36 -18.76 23.97
N GLY A 196 20.31 -19.21 24.67
CA GLY A 196 20.13 -19.01 26.11
C GLY A 196 20.00 -17.53 26.52
N THR A 197 19.81 -16.65 25.55
CA THR A 197 19.89 -15.19 25.71
C THR A 197 18.72 -14.53 24.99
N ASP A 198 18.25 -13.42 25.56
CA ASP A 198 17.21 -12.59 24.96
C ASP A 198 17.83 -11.52 24.02
N PRO A 199 17.05 -10.89 23.13
CA PRO A 199 17.58 -9.91 22.18
C PRO A 199 18.20 -8.67 22.85
N GLU A 200 17.73 -8.28 24.04
CA GLU A 200 18.28 -7.13 24.78
C GLU A 200 19.66 -7.43 25.36
N THR A 201 19.83 -8.61 25.97
CA THR A 201 21.12 -9.10 26.48
C THR A 201 22.12 -9.28 25.34
N MET A 202 21.69 -9.80 24.19
CA MET A 202 22.57 -9.94 23.01
C MET A 202 23.05 -8.60 22.46
N ARG A 203 22.20 -7.57 22.45
CA ARG A 203 22.60 -6.21 22.09
C ARG A 203 23.60 -5.64 23.07
N ALA A 204 23.31 -5.70 24.37
CA ALA A 204 24.22 -5.24 25.41
C ALA A 204 25.58 -5.95 25.36
N LEU A 205 25.58 -7.26 25.10
CA LEU A 205 26.80 -8.06 24.93
C LEU A 205 27.60 -7.64 23.68
N ALA A 206 26.92 -7.36 22.58
CA ALA A 206 27.56 -6.88 21.35
C ALA A 206 28.18 -5.49 21.53
N GLU A 207 27.49 -4.57 22.19
CA GLU A 207 28.00 -3.23 22.54
C GLU A 207 29.20 -3.32 23.49
N ALA A 208 29.12 -4.15 24.53
CA ALA A 208 30.24 -4.39 25.43
C ALA A 208 31.46 -4.97 24.69
N ALA A 209 31.23 -5.90 23.74
CA ALA A 209 32.30 -6.48 22.92
C ALA A 209 32.94 -5.45 21.97
N GLU A 210 32.15 -4.55 21.37
CA GLU A 210 32.62 -3.41 20.58
C GLU A 210 33.50 -2.47 21.42
N HIS A 211 33.01 -2.05 22.59
CA HIS A 211 33.77 -1.19 23.50
C HIS A 211 35.07 -1.84 23.97
N ALA A 212 35.05 -3.15 24.26
CA ALA A 212 36.25 -3.90 24.60
C ALA A 212 37.27 -3.92 23.44
N ARG A 213 36.83 -4.10 22.19
CA ARG A 213 37.71 -4.03 21.01
C ARG A 213 38.27 -2.63 20.79
N ALA A 214 37.46 -1.60 20.96
CA ALA A 214 37.89 -0.21 20.85
C ALA A 214 38.95 0.12 21.92
N LEU A 215 38.75 -0.34 23.16
CA LEU A 215 39.73 -0.23 24.24
C LEU A 215 41.04 -0.97 23.90
N VAL A 216 40.96 -2.21 23.42
CA VAL A 216 42.16 -2.98 23.02
C VAL A 216 42.93 -2.26 21.92
N THR A 217 42.22 -1.68 20.95
CA THR A 217 42.82 -0.93 19.85
C THR A 217 43.50 0.35 20.34
N SER A 218 42.82 1.14 21.19
CA SER A 218 43.38 2.36 21.76
C SER A 218 44.62 2.06 22.62
N LEU A 219 44.54 1.02 23.47
CA LEU A 219 45.69 0.55 24.25
C LEU A 219 46.83 0.03 23.38
N GLY A 220 46.52 -0.64 22.26
CA GLY A 220 47.51 -1.05 21.26
C GLY A 220 48.27 0.12 20.65
N THR A 221 47.61 1.26 20.43
CA THR A 221 48.28 2.48 19.91
C THR A 221 49.14 3.21 20.95
N LEU A 222 48.83 3.05 22.23
CA LEU A 222 49.61 3.56 23.38
C LEU A 222 50.78 2.63 23.73
N SER A 223 50.66 1.33 23.45
CA SER A 223 51.69 0.33 23.64
C SER A 223 52.95 0.70 22.85
N GLY A 224 54.06 0.94 23.56
CA GLY A 224 55.33 1.38 22.97
C GLY A 224 55.58 2.90 22.96
N LYS A 225 54.57 3.73 23.25
CA LYS A 225 54.71 5.21 23.36
C LYS A 225 54.75 5.72 24.80
N VAL A 226 54.23 4.95 25.74
CA VAL A 226 54.07 5.34 27.16
C VAL A 226 54.66 4.25 28.07
N PRO A 227 55.34 4.58 29.17
CA PRO A 227 55.83 3.61 30.15
C PRO A 227 54.69 2.74 30.71
N GLU A 228 54.92 1.43 30.81
CA GLU A 228 53.90 0.46 31.25
C GLU A 228 53.30 0.79 32.63
N GLY A 229 54.07 1.41 33.52
CA GLY A 229 53.61 1.83 34.85
C GLY A 229 52.54 2.93 34.83
N LEU A 230 52.56 3.83 33.83
CA LEU A 230 51.56 4.88 33.65
C LEU A 230 50.29 4.33 33.02
N VAL A 231 50.41 3.40 32.07
CA VAL A 231 49.25 2.71 31.49
C VAL A 231 48.53 1.89 32.55
N ALA A 232 49.28 1.18 33.40
CA ALA A 232 48.73 0.39 34.49
C ALA A 232 48.05 1.24 35.57
N SER A 233 48.57 2.42 35.90
CA SER A 233 47.96 3.30 36.91
C SER A 233 46.67 3.95 36.41
N VAL A 234 46.58 4.29 35.12
CA VAL A 234 45.38 4.87 34.50
C VAL A 234 44.28 3.84 34.29
N LEU A 235 44.61 2.58 33.97
CA LEU A 235 43.62 1.52 33.76
C LEU A 235 43.10 0.90 35.05
N ARG A 236 43.87 0.95 36.15
CA ARG A 236 43.51 0.31 37.43
C ARG A 236 42.09 0.68 37.93
N PRO A 237 41.65 1.95 37.91
CA PRO A 237 40.30 2.32 38.38
C PRO A 237 39.18 1.73 37.53
N ALA A 238 39.42 1.44 36.25
CA ALA A 238 38.41 0.88 35.34
C ALA A 238 38.40 -0.65 35.33
N VAL A 239 39.56 -1.29 35.51
CA VAL A 239 39.70 -2.75 35.45
C VAL A 239 39.34 -3.42 36.78
N GLU A 240 39.58 -2.76 37.91
CA GLU A 240 39.33 -3.34 39.23
C GLU A 240 37.84 -3.60 39.53
N PRO A 241 36.88 -2.72 39.18
CA PRO A 241 35.46 -3.00 39.28
C PRO A 241 35.01 -4.16 38.39
N LEU A 242 35.52 -4.24 37.14
CA LEU A 242 35.19 -5.31 36.20
C LEU A 242 35.64 -6.69 36.71
N LEU A 243 36.84 -6.75 37.32
CA LEU A 243 37.36 -7.98 37.92
C LEU A 243 36.52 -8.43 39.12
N ARG A 244 35.97 -7.51 39.92
CA ARG A 244 35.06 -7.86 41.02
C ARG A 244 33.73 -8.39 40.52
N LEU A 245 33.22 -7.82 39.43
CA LEU A 245 31.93 -8.21 38.85
C LEU A 245 32.01 -9.61 38.22
N LEU A 246 33.10 -9.91 37.51
CA LEU A 246 33.38 -11.25 36.96
C LEU A 246 33.72 -12.31 38.02
N ALA A 247 34.23 -11.91 39.18
CA ALA A 247 34.51 -12.81 40.30
C ALA A 247 33.23 -13.21 41.06
N TYR A 248 32.20 -12.37 41.04
CA TYR A 248 30.91 -12.65 41.69
C TYR A 248 30.10 -13.71 40.94
N GLU A 249 30.17 -13.73 39.60
CA GLU A 249 29.49 -14.75 38.79
C GLU A 249 30.10 -16.15 38.93
N SER A 250 31.40 -16.28 39.27
CA SER A 250 32.05 -17.58 39.41
C SER A 250 31.74 -18.32 40.71
N ASP A 251 31.23 -17.63 41.74
CA ASP A 251 30.89 -18.24 43.03
C ASP A 251 29.43 -18.74 43.07
N GLU A 252 28.57 -18.33 42.12
CA GLU A 252 27.17 -18.76 42.03
C GLU A 252 26.97 -20.09 41.26
N ASP A 253 27.91 -20.49 40.40
CA ASP A 253 27.84 -21.75 39.62
C ASP A 253 28.35 -22.99 40.37
N ASP A 254 28.95 -22.84 41.55
CA ASP A 254 29.56 -23.91 42.36
C ASP A 254 28.72 -24.31 43.61
N SER A 255 27.45 -23.88 43.71
CA SER A 255 26.49 -24.22 44.79
C SER A 255 25.26 -24.97 44.28
#